data_AF-A0A1C5WVB6-F1
#
_entry.id   AF-A0A1C5WVB6-F1
#
_cell.length_a   1.000
_cell.length_b   1.000
_cell.length_c   1.000
_cell.angle_alpha   90.00
_cell.angle_beta   90.00
_cell.angle_gamma   90.00
#
_symmetry.space_group_name_H-M   'P 1'
#
loop_
_entity.id
_entity.type
_entity.pdbx_description
1 polymer ?
#
loop_
_entity_poly.entity_id
_entity_poly.type
_entity_poly.pdbx_seq_one_letter_code
_entity_poly.pdbx_strand_id
1 'polypeptide(L)'
;MKSMYSYQTSRLIKKFWLLFVIVIIFSASVKFAVYRSFNASNNLVYMNKETAEIYNELIENSADKTLEQCDEYITEYEMRSYASGYNNNITAAVNKYKTELRSCFMVESIRNYARTGRGLTDANIPTDLVKNSRLYAAFPTPQVINDEPFLKFLELRAVDIMPIFVLLLVGVFVADSYEKRMDQQIRISKNSSAFFKSREIILSVAIFIMFTLSFFADLIISGTLHQSKYSTSSLQSVWQFDLAPLMLTVRGTIIWLYVTRLMSLFITYGIFVLVAKQVRSVKKYVMLTSGLIAVMSAAAHYVGALSPYMFAAVTSVNGQLNNLDYMRAFDCSEAVAVFIYLAAILSGLTAWRYSGYYEKSFDR
;
A
#
# COMPACT_ATOMS: atom_id res chain seq x y z
N MET A 1 23.23 20.13 -33.50
CA MET A 1 22.70 18.75 -33.27
C MET A 1 22.71 18.29 -31.81
N LYS A 2 23.71 18.62 -30.95
CA LYS A 2 23.57 18.52 -29.46
C LYS A 2 22.40 19.37 -28.89
N SER A 3 22.01 20.42 -29.62
CA SER A 3 20.99 21.39 -29.19
C SER A 3 19.56 20.83 -29.12
N MET A 4 19.13 19.96 -30.04
CA MET A 4 17.73 19.50 -30.07
C MET A 4 17.43 18.46 -28.98
N TYR A 5 18.37 17.56 -28.71
CA TYR A 5 18.29 16.60 -27.59
C TYR A 5 18.29 17.33 -26.24
N SER A 6 19.27 18.23 -26.02
CA SER A 6 19.38 19.04 -24.80
C SER A 6 18.16 19.94 -24.57
N TYR A 7 17.62 20.53 -25.64
CA TYR A 7 16.42 21.36 -25.57
C TYR A 7 15.18 20.55 -25.17
N GLN A 8 14.99 19.36 -25.75
CA GLN A 8 13.84 18.52 -25.42
C GLN A 8 13.94 17.92 -24.01
N THR A 9 15.13 17.52 -23.55
CA THR A 9 15.34 17.06 -22.16
C THR A 9 15.16 18.20 -21.14
N SER A 10 15.63 19.41 -21.43
CA SER A 10 15.39 20.59 -20.59
C SER A 10 13.90 20.93 -20.50
N ARG A 11 13.17 20.86 -21.62
CA ARG A 11 11.72 21.08 -21.65
C ARG A 11 10.96 20.00 -20.88
N LEU A 12 11.40 18.74 -20.96
CA LEU A 12 10.89 17.61 -20.17
C LEU A 12 11.02 17.90 -18.67
N ILE A 13 12.20 18.31 -18.23
CA ILE A 13 12.49 18.61 -16.82
C ILE A 13 11.64 19.78 -16.31
N LYS A 14 11.51 20.88 -17.07
CA LYS A 14 10.69 22.03 -16.64
C LYS A 14 9.20 21.69 -16.48
N LYS A 15 8.63 20.96 -17.45
CA LYS A 15 7.23 20.49 -17.36
C LYS A 15 7.04 19.52 -16.20
N PHE A 16 8.06 18.70 -15.91
CA PHE A 16 8.03 17.72 -14.83
C PHE A 16 7.95 18.41 -13.47
N TRP A 17 8.79 19.42 -13.23
CA TRP A 17 8.78 20.16 -11.96
C TRP A 17 7.44 20.80 -11.63
N LEU A 18 6.78 21.41 -12.62
CA LEU A 18 5.47 22.02 -12.40
C LEU A 18 4.39 20.96 -12.09
N LEU A 19 4.40 19.84 -12.82
CA LEU A 19 3.52 18.70 -12.57
C LEU A 19 3.74 18.12 -11.16
N PHE A 20 5.00 17.95 -10.80
CA PHE A 20 5.45 17.41 -9.52
C PHE A 20 4.94 18.26 -8.36
N VAL A 21 5.10 19.59 -8.42
CA VAL A 21 4.61 20.50 -7.37
C VAL A 21 3.09 20.42 -7.21
N ILE A 22 2.33 20.44 -8.30
CA ILE A 22 0.86 20.35 -8.25
C ILE A 22 0.40 19.05 -7.60
N VAL A 23 1.02 17.93 -8.00
CA VAL A 23 0.65 16.60 -7.48
C VAL A 23 0.99 16.47 -6.00
N ILE A 24 2.12 17.03 -5.55
CA ILE A 24 2.47 17.03 -4.12
C ILE A 24 1.45 17.83 -3.31
N ILE A 25 1.08 19.04 -3.75
CA ILE A 25 0.10 19.88 -3.04
C ILE A 25 -1.26 19.16 -2.95
N PHE A 26 -1.70 18.55 -4.05
CA PHE A 26 -2.95 17.81 -4.08
C PHE A 26 -2.86 16.56 -3.18
N SER A 27 -1.76 15.81 -3.24
CA SER A 27 -1.53 14.65 -2.37
C SER A 27 -1.55 15.02 -0.90
N ALA A 28 -0.86 16.11 -0.52
CA ALA A 28 -0.81 16.58 0.85
C ALA A 28 -2.19 17.00 1.35
N SER A 29 -2.95 17.72 0.52
CA SER A 29 -4.33 18.14 0.84
C SER A 29 -5.26 16.95 1.11
N VAL A 30 -5.20 15.93 0.24
CA VAL A 30 -6.02 14.72 0.38
C VAL A 30 -5.62 13.93 1.63
N LYS A 31 -4.33 13.72 1.86
CA LYS A 31 -3.82 13.02 3.04
C LYS A 31 -4.18 13.76 4.33
N PHE A 32 -4.15 15.09 4.33
CA PHE A 32 -4.57 15.90 5.48
C PHE A 32 -6.05 15.73 5.79
N ALA A 33 -6.91 15.66 4.78
CA ALA A 33 -8.34 15.40 4.97
C ALA A 33 -8.59 14.01 5.56
N VAL A 34 -7.91 12.97 5.05
CA VAL A 34 -8.00 11.59 5.59
C VAL A 34 -7.51 11.55 7.03
N TYR A 35 -6.36 12.15 7.31
CA TYR A 35 -5.80 12.23 8.67
C TYR A 35 -6.79 12.84 9.67
N ARG A 36 -7.45 13.94 9.28
CA ARG A 36 -8.46 14.60 10.13
C ARG A 36 -9.72 13.75 10.29
N SER A 37 -10.14 13.06 9.23
CA SER A 37 -11.31 12.16 9.23
C SER A 37 -11.08 10.94 10.11
N PHE A 38 -9.91 10.31 10.07
CA PHE A 38 -9.55 9.19 10.94
C PHE A 38 -9.69 9.57 12.41
N ASN A 39 -9.11 10.71 12.80
CA ASN A 39 -9.18 11.21 14.17
C ASN A 39 -10.64 11.49 14.62
N ALA A 40 -11.55 11.79 13.69
CA ALA A 40 -12.94 12.09 13.99
C ALA A 40 -13.86 10.85 14.01
N SER A 41 -13.59 9.85 13.16
CA SER A 41 -14.47 8.69 12.91
C SER A 41 -14.25 7.54 13.89
N ASN A 42 -13.04 7.36 14.42
CA ASN A 42 -12.75 6.27 15.34
C ASN A 42 -13.35 6.44 16.75
N ASN A 43 -14.26 7.40 16.97
CA ASN A 43 -14.78 7.73 18.30
C ASN A 43 -13.67 7.87 19.36
N LEU A 44 -12.46 8.20 18.92
CA LEU A 44 -11.47 8.89 19.72
C LEU A 44 -11.99 10.32 19.87
N VAL A 45 -13.08 10.46 20.63
CA VAL A 45 -13.11 11.48 21.67
C VAL A 45 -11.76 11.33 22.31
N TYR A 46 -10.85 12.24 21.97
CA TYR A 46 -9.53 12.42 22.55
C TYR A 46 -9.31 11.37 23.65
N MET A 47 -8.55 10.29 23.39
CA MET A 47 -7.78 9.78 24.51
C MET A 47 -7.07 11.04 24.99
N ASN A 48 -7.53 11.60 26.11
CA ASN A 48 -6.89 12.80 26.60
C ASN A 48 -5.42 12.39 26.80
N LYS A 49 -4.53 13.37 26.78
CA LYS A 49 -3.09 13.09 26.83
C LYS A 49 -2.74 12.05 27.92
N GLU A 50 -3.41 12.13 29.07
CA GLU A 50 -3.29 11.22 30.20
C GLU A 50 -3.76 9.77 29.88
N THR A 51 -4.88 9.58 29.21
CA THR A 51 -5.37 8.24 28.79
C THR A 51 -4.39 7.57 27.83
N ALA A 52 -3.85 8.33 26.88
CA ALA A 52 -2.87 7.82 25.92
C ALA A 52 -1.53 7.48 26.61
N GLU A 53 -1.11 8.29 27.59
CA GLU A 53 0.07 8.02 28.42
C GLU A 53 -0.09 6.72 29.21
N ILE A 54 -1.22 6.54 29.91
CA ILE A 54 -1.54 5.31 30.65
C ILE A 54 -1.54 4.09 29.71
N TYR A 55 -2.20 4.21 28.56
CA TYR A 55 -2.26 3.11 27.59
C TYR A 55 -0.87 2.75 27.04
N ASN A 56 -0.04 3.74 26.69
CA ASN A 56 1.32 3.48 26.24
C ASN A 56 2.18 2.84 27.34
N GLU A 57 2.00 3.24 28.60
CA GLU A 57 2.65 2.61 29.75
C GLU A 57 2.27 1.12 29.87
N LEU A 58 0.98 0.78 29.72
CA LEU A 58 0.51 -0.60 29.72
C LEU A 58 1.18 -1.42 28.59
N ILE A 59 1.29 -0.85 27.39
CA ILE A 59 1.94 -1.50 26.23
C ILE A 59 3.44 -1.70 26.49
N GLU A 60 4.15 -0.69 26.97
CA GLU A 60 5.59 -0.78 27.24
C GLU A 60 5.91 -1.80 28.34
N ASN A 61 5.14 -1.79 29.43
CA ASN A 61 5.32 -2.71 30.55
C ASN A 61 4.96 -4.16 30.22
N SER A 62 4.22 -4.40 29.13
CA SER A 62 3.80 -5.73 28.69
C SER A 62 4.50 -6.24 27.43
N ALA A 63 5.40 -5.45 26.84
CA ALA A 63 6.03 -5.78 25.56
C ALA A 63 6.75 -7.14 25.51
N ASP A 64 7.38 -7.54 26.61
CA ASP A 64 8.14 -8.80 26.71
C ASP A 64 7.36 -9.92 27.42
N LYS A 65 6.09 -9.70 27.77
CA LYS A 65 5.24 -10.67 28.47
C LYS A 65 4.58 -11.63 27.48
N THR A 66 4.34 -12.86 27.92
CA THR A 66 3.43 -13.80 27.23
C THR A 66 1.97 -13.33 27.38
N LEU A 67 1.05 -13.83 26.55
CA LEU A 67 -0.37 -13.43 26.64
C LEU A 67 -0.99 -13.71 28.01
N GLU A 68 -0.67 -14.85 28.64
CA GLU A 68 -1.11 -15.18 29.99
C GLU A 68 -0.58 -14.17 31.02
N GLN A 69 0.71 -13.82 30.92
CA GLN A 69 1.32 -12.80 31.78
C GLN A 69 0.74 -11.40 31.52
N CYS A 70 0.30 -11.08 30.30
CA CYS A 70 -0.42 -9.84 30.00
C CYS A 70 -1.80 -9.82 30.66
N ASP A 71 -2.50 -10.95 30.68
CA ASP A 71 -3.82 -11.08 31.33
C ASP A 71 -3.73 -10.96 32.86
N GLU A 72 -2.73 -11.60 33.47
CA GLU A 72 -2.41 -11.43 34.89
C GLU A 72 -2.04 -9.97 35.19
N TYR A 73 -1.16 -9.37 34.38
CA TYR A 73 -0.70 -8.00 34.55
C TYR A 73 -1.86 -6.99 34.49
N ILE A 74 -2.73 -7.08 33.47
CA ILE A 74 -3.83 -6.13 33.32
C ILE A 74 -4.86 -6.28 34.43
N THR A 75 -5.10 -7.51 34.91
CA THR A 75 -6.00 -7.79 36.03
C THR A 75 -5.44 -7.22 37.34
N GLU A 76 -4.14 -7.41 37.60
CA GLU A 76 -3.49 -6.82 38.77
C GLU A 76 -3.46 -5.29 38.72
N TYR A 77 -3.13 -4.71 37.56
CA TYR A 77 -3.13 -3.27 37.34
C TYR A 77 -4.52 -2.69 37.65
N GLU A 78 -5.56 -3.30 37.11
CA GLU A 78 -6.94 -2.86 37.32
C GLU A 78 -7.35 -2.92 38.80
N MET A 79 -7.04 -4.01 39.52
CA MET A 79 -7.32 -4.12 40.96
C MET A 79 -6.60 -3.03 41.78
N ARG A 80 -5.32 -2.77 41.47
CA ARG A 80 -4.57 -1.69 42.14
C ARG A 80 -5.15 -0.33 41.84
N SER A 81 -5.54 -0.06 40.59
CA SER A 81 -6.18 1.19 40.19
C SER A 81 -7.53 1.40 40.87
N TYR A 82 -8.31 0.32 41.09
CA TYR A 82 -9.56 0.41 41.86
C TYR A 82 -9.31 0.85 43.30
N ALA A 83 -8.25 0.33 43.94
CA ALA A 83 -7.89 0.71 45.30
C ALA A 83 -7.37 2.15 45.43
N SER A 84 -6.77 2.72 44.37
CA SER A 84 -6.15 4.05 44.39
C SER A 84 -7.02 5.20 43.88
N GLY A 85 -8.28 4.95 43.51
CA GLY A 85 -9.20 5.96 42.97
C GLY A 85 -9.33 5.88 41.44
N TYR A 86 -9.98 4.81 40.97
CA TYR A 86 -10.25 4.53 39.56
C TYR A 86 -10.93 5.72 38.86
N ASN A 87 -10.39 6.14 37.72
CA ASN A 87 -10.94 7.25 36.92
C ASN A 87 -11.32 6.79 35.50
N ASN A 88 -12.09 7.64 34.80
CA ASN A 88 -12.58 7.34 33.45
C ASN A 88 -11.43 7.13 32.43
N ASN A 89 -10.29 7.78 32.63
CA ASN A 89 -9.12 7.68 31.74
C ASN A 89 -8.45 6.30 31.87
N ILE A 90 -8.23 5.83 33.11
CA ILE A 90 -7.74 4.47 33.39
C ILE A 90 -8.71 3.44 32.81
N THR A 91 -10.02 3.64 33.04
CA THR A 91 -11.07 2.75 32.50
C THR A 91 -10.96 2.61 30.98
N ALA A 92 -10.84 3.74 30.28
CA ALA A 92 -10.74 3.76 28.82
C ALA A 92 -9.45 3.07 28.31
N ALA A 93 -8.31 3.35 28.94
CA ALA A 93 -7.02 2.74 28.58
C ALA A 93 -7.03 1.22 28.81
N VAL A 94 -7.50 0.77 29.97
CA VAL A 94 -7.60 -0.66 30.32
C VAL A 94 -8.58 -1.38 29.39
N ASN A 95 -9.73 -0.77 29.07
CA ASN A 95 -10.69 -1.38 28.15
C ASN A 95 -10.13 -1.51 26.72
N LYS A 96 -9.39 -0.50 26.23
CA LYS A 96 -8.70 -0.58 24.94
C LYS A 96 -7.69 -1.74 24.95
N TYR A 97 -6.81 -1.78 25.95
CA TYR A 97 -5.81 -2.84 26.11
C TYR A 97 -6.45 -4.25 26.17
N LYS A 98 -7.50 -4.42 26.98
CA LYS A 98 -8.24 -5.69 27.08
C LYS A 98 -8.88 -6.11 25.76
N THR A 99 -9.34 -5.16 24.95
CA THR A 99 -9.92 -5.44 23.63
C THR A 99 -8.84 -6.01 22.69
N GLU A 100 -7.66 -5.39 22.64
CA GLU A 100 -6.53 -5.88 21.85
C GLU A 100 -6.00 -7.23 22.35
N LEU A 101 -5.94 -7.42 23.68
CA LEU A 101 -5.55 -8.68 24.30
C LEU A 101 -6.52 -9.82 23.94
N ARG A 102 -7.83 -9.56 23.94
CA ARG A 102 -8.84 -10.54 23.49
C ARG A 102 -8.63 -10.95 22.03
N SER A 103 -8.36 -10.00 21.14
CA SER A 103 -8.03 -10.29 19.74
C SER A 103 -6.79 -11.18 19.63
N CYS A 104 -5.76 -10.95 20.46
CA CYS A 104 -4.56 -11.80 20.51
C CYS A 104 -4.88 -13.24 20.98
N PHE A 105 -5.68 -13.40 22.04
CA PHE A 105 -6.10 -14.71 22.53
C PHE A 105 -6.94 -15.48 21.49
N MET A 106 -7.81 -14.79 20.76
CA MET A 106 -8.57 -15.40 19.67
C MET A 106 -7.62 -16.00 18.61
N VAL A 107 -6.62 -15.23 18.15
CA VAL A 107 -5.63 -15.71 17.18
C VAL A 107 -4.82 -16.89 17.72
N GLU A 108 -4.36 -16.81 18.97
CA GLU A 108 -3.58 -17.88 19.59
C GLU A 108 -4.41 -19.16 19.81
N SER A 109 -5.70 -19.04 20.15
CA SER A 109 -6.61 -20.18 20.29
C SER A 109 -6.79 -20.94 18.96
N ILE A 110 -6.98 -20.21 17.85
CA ILE A 110 -7.11 -20.77 16.50
C ILE A 110 -5.80 -21.46 16.09
N ARG A 111 -4.66 -20.81 16.36
CA ARG A 111 -3.33 -21.36 16.10
C ARG A 111 -3.08 -22.65 16.87
N ASN A 112 -3.42 -22.69 18.16
CA ASN A 112 -3.26 -23.87 19.01
C ASN A 112 -4.18 -25.01 18.60
N TYR A 113 -5.43 -24.70 18.23
CA TYR A 113 -6.35 -25.68 17.68
C TYR A 113 -5.84 -26.25 16.36
N ALA A 114 -5.32 -25.41 15.46
CA ALA A 114 -4.76 -25.87 14.20
C ALA A 114 -3.53 -26.79 14.38
N ARG A 115 -2.76 -26.61 15.47
CA ARG A 115 -1.60 -27.46 15.81
C ARG A 115 -1.96 -28.76 16.51
N THR A 116 -2.92 -28.71 17.42
CA THR A 116 -3.14 -29.78 18.43
C THR A 116 -4.54 -30.38 18.39
N GLY A 117 -5.48 -29.74 17.68
CA GLY A 117 -6.90 -30.10 17.66
C GLY A 117 -7.64 -29.75 18.95
N ARG A 118 -7.05 -28.94 19.84
CA ARG A 118 -7.61 -28.57 21.16
C ARG A 118 -7.52 -27.06 21.41
N GLY A 119 -8.35 -26.54 22.32
CA GLY A 119 -8.23 -25.15 22.80
C GLY A 119 -9.04 -24.12 22.01
N LEU A 120 -10.03 -24.53 21.20
CA LEU A 120 -11.04 -23.62 20.68
C LEU A 120 -12.02 -23.27 21.79
N THR A 121 -12.01 -22.01 22.23
CA THR A 121 -12.87 -21.50 23.31
C THR A 121 -13.93 -20.51 22.80
N ASP A 122 -13.92 -20.19 21.51
CA ASP A 122 -14.72 -19.09 20.95
C ASP A 122 -15.62 -19.53 19.78
N ALA A 123 -16.72 -18.79 19.58
CA ALA A 123 -17.77 -19.12 18.60
C ALA A 123 -17.42 -18.72 17.16
N ASN A 124 -16.45 -17.82 16.98
CA ASN A 124 -16.04 -17.29 15.67
C ASN A 124 -14.94 -18.16 15.04
N ILE A 125 -15.31 -19.39 14.70
CA ILE A 125 -14.40 -20.34 14.05
C ILE A 125 -14.36 -20.05 12.54
N PRO A 126 -13.17 -19.85 11.93
CA PRO A 126 -13.06 -19.68 10.49
C PRO A 126 -13.60 -20.91 9.75
N THR A 127 -14.49 -20.69 8.79
CA THR A 127 -15.17 -21.78 8.06
C THR A 127 -14.20 -22.65 7.25
N ASP A 128 -13.03 -22.12 6.90
CA ASP A 128 -11.97 -22.80 6.16
C ASP A 128 -10.83 -23.33 7.05
N LEU A 129 -10.96 -23.25 8.38
CA LEU A 129 -9.94 -23.65 9.36
C LEU A 129 -9.42 -25.08 9.14
N VAL A 130 -10.33 -26.02 8.87
CA VAL A 130 -9.97 -27.43 8.64
C VAL A 130 -9.17 -27.58 7.34
N LYS A 131 -9.58 -26.87 6.29
CA LYS A 131 -8.94 -26.92 4.96
C LYS A 131 -7.55 -26.29 4.99
N ASN A 132 -7.39 -25.20 5.74
CA ASN A 132 -6.17 -24.39 5.79
C ASN A 132 -5.40 -24.56 7.11
N SER A 133 -5.60 -25.67 7.84
CA SER A 133 -5.06 -25.91 9.19
C SER A 133 -3.55 -25.69 9.30
N ARG A 134 -2.77 -26.11 8.28
CA ARG A 134 -1.32 -25.87 8.25
C ARG A 134 -0.96 -24.38 8.26
N LEU A 135 -1.73 -23.53 7.59
CA LEU A 135 -1.50 -22.08 7.53
C LEU A 135 -1.82 -21.42 8.88
N TYR A 136 -2.95 -21.80 9.49
CA TYR A 136 -3.33 -21.33 10.83
C TYR A 136 -2.31 -21.77 11.90
N ALA A 137 -1.80 -23.00 11.81
CA ALA A 137 -0.75 -23.49 12.69
C ALA A 137 0.58 -22.72 12.57
N ALA A 138 0.83 -22.12 11.40
CA ALA A 138 2.02 -21.35 11.09
C ALA A 138 1.88 -19.84 11.34
N PHE A 139 0.79 -19.39 11.98
CA PHE A 139 0.62 -17.99 12.32
C PHE A 139 1.79 -17.45 13.15
N PRO A 140 2.24 -16.21 12.87
CA PRO A 140 3.12 -15.47 13.76
C PRO A 140 2.49 -15.40 15.15
N THR A 141 3.32 -15.41 16.19
CA THR A 141 2.82 -15.30 17.55
C THR A 141 2.16 -13.92 17.73
N PRO A 142 0.88 -13.85 18.16
CA PRO A 142 0.23 -12.59 18.43
C PRO A 142 0.85 -11.91 19.67
N GLN A 143 0.92 -10.60 19.63
CA GLN A 143 1.40 -9.76 20.73
C GLN A 143 0.47 -8.56 20.84
N VAL A 144 0.21 -8.11 22.07
CA VAL A 144 -0.57 -6.90 22.31
C VAL A 144 0.27 -5.70 21.90
N ILE A 145 -0.21 -4.95 20.92
CA ILE A 145 0.49 -3.79 20.37
C ILE A 145 -0.50 -2.65 20.19
N ASN A 146 0.02 -1.43 20.18
CA ASN A 146 -0.76 -0.28 19.76
C ASN A 146 -0.98 -0.33 18.25
N ASP A 147 -2.20 -0.71 17.87
CA ASP A 147 -2.65 -0.91 16.49
C ASP A 147 -2.87 0.41 15.73
N GLU A 148 -3.13 1.51 16.45
CA GLU A 148 -3.60 2.78 15.90
C GLU A 148 -2.68 3.34 14.80
N PRO A 149 -1.33 3.39 14.95
CA PRO A 149 -0.47 3.87 13.88
C PRO A 149 -0.58 3.03 12.61
N PHE A 150 -0.70 1.71 12.75
CA PHE A 150 -0.85 0.84 11.60
C PHE A 150 -2.23 0.98 10.93
N LEU A 151 -3.31 1.09 11.70
CA LEU A 151 -4.65 1.36 11.17
C LEU A 151 -4.68 2.68 10.39
N LYS A 152 -4.09 3.73 10.97
CA LYS A 152 -3.95 5.05 10.35
C LYS A 152 -3.13 5.00 9.06
N PHE A 153 -2.07 4.20 9.03
CA PHE A 153 -1.30 3.97 7.81
C PHE A 153 -2.15 3.34 6.72
N LEU A 154 -2.93 2.31 7.04
CA LEU A 154 -3.82 1.67 6.09
C LEU A 154 -4.86 2.65 5.52
N GLU A 155 -5.43 3.51 6.35
CA GLU A 155 -6.38 4.54 5.88
C GLU A 155 -5.75 5.59 4.97
N LEU A 156 -4.56 6.09 5.32
CA LEU A 156 -3.81 7.00 4.43
C LEU A 156 -3.54 6.36 3.07
N ARG A 157 -3.29 5.04 3.06
CA ARG A 157 -3.07 4.25 1.84
C ARG A 157 -4.32 4.00 1.03
N ALA A 158 -5.51 4.04 1.62
CA ALA A 158 -6.78 3.86 0.90
C ALA A 158 -7.03 4.98 -0.13
N VAL A 159 -6.41 6.15 0.06
CA VAL A 159 -6.52 7.28 -0.88
C VAL A 159 -5.23 7.45 -1.68
N ASP A 160 -4.88 6.42 -2.44
CA ASP A 160 -3.71 6.47 -3.31
C ASP A 160 -4.01 7.17 -4.66
N ILE A 161 -3.58 8.42 -4.79
CA ILE A 161 -3.73 9.23 -6.01
C ILE A 161 -2.73 8.89 -7.12
N MET A 162 -1.82 7.92 -6.92
CA MET A 162 -0.75 7.62 -7.88
C MET A 162 -1.23 7.24 -9.29
N PRO A 163 -2.37 6.54 -9.49
CA PRO A 163 -2.91 6.33 -10.84
C PRO A 163 -3.22 7.65 -11.58
N ILE A 164 -3.68 8.68 -10.87
CA ILE A 164 -3.93 10.02 -11.42
C ILE A 164 -2.60 10.68 -11.78
N PHE A 165 -1.57 10.53 -10.94
CA PHE A 165 -0.22 11.00 -11.26
C PHE A 165 0.31 10.36 -12.55
N VAL A 166 0.19 9.04 -12.69
CA VAL A 166 0.61 8.32 -13.89
C VAL A 166 -0.17 8.80 -15.12
N LEU A 167 -1.48 9.03 -14.98
CA LEU A 167 -2.33 9.60 -16.05
C LEU A 167 -1.77 10.93 -16.54
N LEU A 168 -1.50 11.86 -15.62
CA LEU A 168 -1.00 13.19 -15.92
C LEU A 168 0.41 13.15 -16.52
N LEU A 169 1.29 12.32 -15.97
CA LEU A 169 2.66 12.14 -16.43
C LEU A 169 2.71 11.61 -17.87
N VAL A 170 1.95 10.55 -18.18
CA VAL A 170 1.84 10.03 -19.55
C VAL A 170 1.13 11.02 -20.46
N GLY A 171 0.11 11.74 -19.98
CA GLY A 171 -0.59 12.76 -20.75
C GLY A 171 0.34 13.87 -21.25
N VAL A 172 1.13 14.43 -20.34
CA VAL A 172 2.02 15.58 -20.63
C VAL A 172 3.23 15.19 -21.48
N PHE A 173 3.77 13.98 -21.31
CA PHE A 173 5.03 13.59 -21.95
C PHE A 173 4.88 12.64 -23.14
N VAL A 174 3.83 11.82 -23.16
CA VAL A 174 3.61 10.81 -24.19
C VAL A 174 2.45 11.20 -25.09
N ALA A 175 1.27 11.47 -24.54
CA ALA A 175 0.10 11.82 -25.35
C ALA A 175 0.28 13.15 -26.10
N ASP A 176 0.80 14.19 -25.43
CA ASP A 176 1.15 15.48 -26.06
C ASP A 176 2.14 15.30 -27.22
N SER A 177 3.11 14.39 -27.07
CA SER A 177 4.12 14.10 -28.09
C SER A 177 3.50 13.43 -29.33
N TYR A 178 2.54 12.52 -29.14
CA TYR A 178 1.83 11.85 -30.24
C TYR A 178 0.87 12.80 -30.97
N GLU A 179 0.16 13.66 -30.24
CA GLU A 179 -0.77 14.63 -30.84
C GLU A 179 -0.01 15.65 -31.71
N LYS A 180 1.14 16.12 -31.23
CA LYS A 180 2.02 17.05 -31.98
C LYS A 180 2.87 16.37 -33.05
N ARG A 181 2.72 15.05 -33.26
CA ARG A 181 3.53 14.24 -34.18
C ARG A 181 5.05 14.39 -33.97
N MET A 182 5.46 14.74 -32.75
CA MET A 182 6.88 14.86 -32.40
C MET A 182 7.57 13.51 -32.49
N ASP A 183 6.84 12.41 -32.27
CA ASP A 183 7.32 11.05 -32.44
C ASP A 183 7.81 10.76 -33.86
N GLN A 184 7.10 11.27 -34.88
CA GLN A 184 7.49 11.11 -36.29
C GLN A 184 8.78 11.87 -36.61
N GLN A 185 8.88 13.11 -36.13
CA GLN A 185 10.08 13.95 -36.31
C GLN A 185 11.31 13.32 -35.63
N ILE A 186 11.14 12.80 -34.41
CA ILE A 186 12.20 12.17 -33.64
C ILE A 186 12.62 10.86 -34.28
N ARG A 187 11.70 10.08 -34.84
CA ARG A 187 11.98 8.79 -35.46
C ARG A 187 12.87 8.89 -36.71
N ILE A 188 12.82 10.02 -37.42
CA ILE A 188 13.71 10.32 -38.56
C ILE A 188 15.11 10.78 -38.08
N SER A 189 15.25 11.14 -36.80
CA SER A 189 16.53 11.59 -36.26
C SER A 189 17.49 10.43 -35.98
N LYS A 190 18.80 10.68 -36.18
CA LYS A 190 19.89 9.72 -35.92
C LYS A 190 19.95 9.23 -34.47
N ASN A 191 19.39 9.99 -33.53
CA ASN A 191 19.39 9.68 -32.09
C ASN A 191 18.00 9.29 -31.55
N SER A 192 17.10 8.82 -32.43
CA SER A 192 15.73 8.44 -32.07
C SER A 192 15.66 7.42 -30.94
N SER A 193 16.49 6.37 -31.01
CA SER A 193 16.57 5.30 -30.00
C SER A 193 16.97 5.82 -28.62
N ALA A 194 18.00 6.67 -28.57
CA ALA A 194 18.49 7.26 -27.33
C ALA A 194 17.44 8.16 -26.66
N PHE A 195 16.66 8.90 -27.46
CA PHE A 195 15.57 9.74 -26.94
C PHE A 195 14.43 8.90 -26.35
N PHE A 196 13.94 7.89 -27.06
CA PHE A 196 12.86 7.06 -26.53
C PHE A 196 13.32 6.31 -25.28
N LYS A 197 14.56 5.79 -25.27
CA LYS A 197 15.14 5.15 -24.09
C LYS A 197 15.27 6.10 -22.90
N SER A 198 15.79 7.31 -23.09
CA SER A 198 15.92 8.26 -22.00
C SER A 198 14.57 8.71 -21.46
N ARG A 199 13.57 8.93 -22.33
CA ARG A 199 12.21 9.26 -21.90
C ARG A 199 11.59 8.16 -21.03
N GLU A 200 11.67 6.90 -21.44
CA GLU A 200 11.14 5.79 -20.65
C GLU A 200 11.81 5.66 -19.28
N ILE A 201 13.14 5.81 -19.23
CA ILE A 201 13.90 5.77 -17.98
C ILE A 201 13.46 6.92 -17.07
N ILE A 202 13.40 8.16 -17.58
CA ILE A 202 13.02 9.33 -16.79
C ILE A 202 11.60 9.17 -16.22
N LEU A 203 10.64 8.75 -17.04
CA LEU A 203 9.24 8.57 -16.61
C LEU A 203 9.10 7.43 -15.59
N SER A 204 9.82 6.32 -15.78
CA SER A 204 9.81 5.19 -14.84
C SER A 204 10.43 5.57 -13.49
N VAL A 205 11.57 6.27 -13.52
CA VAL A 205 12.23 6.79 -12.31
C VAL A 205 11.34 7.79 -11.59
N ALA A 206 10.63 8.66 -12.32
CA ALA A 206 9.69 9.61 -11.73
C ALA A 206 8.53 8.92 -10.99
N ILE A 207 7.93 7.87 -11.57
CA ILE A 207 6.90 7.07 -10.92
C ILE A 207 7.44 6.41 -9.65
N PHE A 208 8.62 5.79 -9.75
CA PHE A 208 9.26 5.14 -8.62
C PHE A 208 9.53 6.12 -7.47
N ILE A 209 10.19 7.25 -7.74
CA ILE A 209 10.52 8.26 -6.72
C ILE A 209 9.25 8.81 -6.08
N MET A 210 8.26 9.20 -6.87
CA MET A 210 7.02 9.78 -6.36
C MET A 210 6.22 8.80 -5.49
N PHE A 211 6.09 7.56 -5.94
CA PHE A 211 5.44 6.53 -5.16
C PHE A 211 6.19 6.27 -3.86
N THR A 212 7.52 6.14 -3.92
CA THR A 212 8.37 5.88 -2.74
C THR A 212 8.23 7.00 -1.72
N LEU A 213 8.37 8.26 -2.15
CA LEU A 213 8.20 9.42 -1.26
C LEU A 213 6.81 9.47 -0.64
N SER A 214 5.76 9.22 -1.43
CA SER A 214 4.38 9.19 -0.93
C SER A 214 4.19 8.09 0.12
N PHE A 215 4.69 6.88 -0.15
CA PHE A 215 4.58 5.74 0.74
C PHE A 215 5.31 5.97 2.07
N PHE A 216 6.53 6.49 2.02
CA PHE A 216 7.28 6.82 3.24
C PHE A 216 6.65 7.99 4.00
N ALA A 217 6.06 8.97 3.31
CA ALA A 217 5.29 10.01 3.98
C ALA A 217 4.11 9.43 4.76
N ASP A 218 3.39 8.44 4.22
CA ASP A 218 2.31 7.76 4.95
C ASP A 218 2.82 7.02 6.18
N LEU A 219 3.97 6.36 6.08
CA LEU A 219 4.62 5.69 7.20
C LEU A 219 5.08 6.65 8.31
N ILE A 220 5.56 7.84 7.94
CA ILE A 220 5.99 8.88 8.89
C ILE A 220 4.76 9.52 9.56
N ILE A 221 3.77 9.96 8.77
CA ILE A 221 2.58 10.66 9.25
C ILE A 221 1.72 9.76 10.15
N SER A 222 1.68 8.46 9.86
CA SER A 222 0.95 7.50 10.68
C SER A 222 1.64 7.20 12.02
N GLY A 223 2.95 7.40 12.13
CA GLY A 223 3.74 7.00 13.30
C GLY A 223 4.20 5.54 13.28
N THR A 224 3.86 4.78 12.23
CA THR A 224 4.18 3.34 12.11
C THR A 224 5.69 3.08 12.18
N LEU A 225 6.52 3.99 11.66
CA LEU A 225 7.99 3.87 11.73
C LEU A 225 8.54 3.88 13.16
N HIS A 226 7.88 4.58 14.09
CA HIS A 226 8.33 4.66 15.49
C HIS A 226 8.03 3.39 16.28
N GLN A 227 7.22 2.48 15.72
CA GLN A 227 6.78 1.22 16.35
C GLN A 227 7.46 -0.02 15.73
N SER A 228 8.72 0.12 15.31
CA SER A 228 9.47 -0.98 14.66
C SER A 228 9.56 -2.25 15.51
N LYS A 229 9.54 -2.12 16.85
CA LYS A 229 9.53 -3.24 17.81
C LYS A 229 8.33 -4.18 17.61
N TYR A 230 7.19 -3.62 17.22
CA TYR A 230 5.91 -4.32 17.09
C TYR A 230 5.66 -4.86 15.67
N SER A 231 6.62 -4.67 14.77
CA SER A 231 6.47 -4.99 13.35
C SER A 231 6.42 -6.50 13.05
N THR A 232 6.78 -7.35 14.00
CA THR A 232 6.75 -8.82 13.84
C THR A 232 5.44 -9.47 14.30
N SER A 233 4.53 -8.69 14.91
CA SER A 233 3.23 -9.17 15.33
C SER A 233 2.37 -9.66 14.16
N SER A 234 1.52 -10.63 14.45
CA SER A 234 0.51 -11.14 13.51
C SER A 234 -0.44 -10.03 13.07
N LEU A 235 -0.73 -9.94 11.77
CA LEU A 235 -1.72 -8.99 11.25
C LEU A 235 -3.13 -9.30 11.76
N GLN A 236 -3.44 -10.58 11.98
CA GLN A 236 -4.75 -11.08 12.42
C GLN A 236 -5.14 -10.61 13.81
N SER A 237 -4.18 -10.22 14.65
CA SER A 237 -4.46 -9.67 15.99
C SER A 237 -4.65 -8.15 15.97
N VAL A 238 -4.35 -7.49 14.85
CA VAL A 238 -4.33 -6.02 14.69
C VAL A 238 -5.45 -5.54 13.77
N TRP A 239 -5.77 -6.31 12.72
CA TRP A 239 -6.85 -6.03 11.78
C TRP A 239 -7.99 -7.03 11.95
N GLN A 240 -9.18 -6.72 11.41
CA GLN A 240 -10.32 -7.62 11.38
C GLN A 240 -9.91 -9.00 10.86
N PHE A 241 -10.05 -10.02 11.72
CA PHE A 241 -9.52 -11.36 11.49
C PHE A 241 -9.98 -11.95 10.15
N ASP A 242 -11.26 -11.83 9.82
CA ASP A 242 -11.86 -12.40 8.60
C ASP A 242 -11.38 -11.72 7.30
N LEU A 243 -10.83 -10.51 7.40
CA LEU A 243 -10.33 -9.73 6.27
C LEU A 243 -8.81 -9.65 6.23
N ALA A 244 -8.13 -10.17 7.24
CA ALA A 244 -6.69 -10.09 7.39
C ALA A 244 -6.01 -11.24 6.61
N PRO A 245 -5.08 -10.91 5.69
CA PRO A 245 -4.33 -11.92 4.97
C PRO A 245 -3.59 -12.91 5.86
N LEU A 246 -3.78 -14.20 5.59
CA LEU A 246 -3.21 -15.29 6.40
C LEU A 246 -1.67 -15.23 6.43
N MET A 247 -1.08 -15.53 7.60
CA MET A 247 0.37 -15.68 7.82
C MET A 247 1.24 -14.41 7.61
N LEU A 248 0.64 -13.24 7.45
CA LEU A 248 1.40 -12.00 7.33
C LEU A 248 1.64 -11.34 8.69
N THR A 249 2.86 -10.84 8.87
CA THR A 249 3.20 -9.89 9.95
C THR A 249 2.85 -8.46 9.52
N VAL A 250 2.78 -7.54 10.47
CA VAL A 250 2.64 -6.10 10.18
C VAL A 250 3.73 -5.63 9.20
N ARG A 251 4.99 -6.00 9.44
CA ARG A 251 6.13 -5.71 8.55
C ARG A 251 5.94 -6.31 7.16
N GLY A 252 5.58 -7.59 7.10
CA GLY A 252 5.34 -8.28 5.83
C GLY A 252 4.25 -7.57 5.02
N THR A 253 3.18 -7.14 5.69
CA THR A 253 2.07 -6.40 5.08
C THR A 253 2.55 -5.08 4.49
N ILE A 254 3.33 -4.29 5.22
CA ILE A 254 3.89 -3.02 4.73
C ILE A 254 4.74 -3.25 3.46
N ILE A 255 5.62 -4.26 3.48
CA ILE A 255 6.49 -4.59 2.34
C ILE A 255 5.65 -5.00 1.13
N TRP A 256 4.68 -5.89 1.31
CA TRP A 256 3.85 -6.37 0.21
C TRP A 256 2.93 -5.29 -0.35
N LEU A 257 2.37 -4.41 0.50
CA LEU A 257 1.62 -3.23 0.04
C LEU A 257 2.48 -2.28 -0.80
N TYR A 258 3.77 -2.16 -0.49
CA TYR A 258 4.71 -1.40 -1.31
C TYR A 258 4.94 -2.06 -2.67
N VAL A 259 5.32 -3.35 -2.66
CA VAL A 259 5.70 -4.10 -3.87
C VAL A 259 4.52 -4.25 -4.84
N THR A 260 3.37 -4.72 -4.35
CA THR A 260 2.17 -4.94 -5.16
C THR A 260 1.64 -3.64 -5.76
N ARG A 261 1.74 -2.53 -5.02
CA ARG A 261 1.30 -1.26 -5.55
C ARG A 261 2.27 -0.68 -6.57
N LEU A 262 3.58 -0.79 -6.34
CA LEU A 262 4.58 -0.38 -7.32
C LEU A 262 4.41 -1.14 -8.65
N MET A 263 4.17 -2.45 -8.59
CA MET A 263 3.78 -3.28 -9.75
C MET A 263 2.60 -2.70 -10.51
N SER A 264 1.51 -2.44 -9.79
CA SER A 264 0.27 -1.94 -10.36
C SER A 264 0.46 -0.61 -11.10
N LEU A 265 1.34 0.27 -10.59
CA LEU A 265 1.65 1.54 -11.21
C LEU A 265 2.44 1.39 -12.51
N PHE A 266 3.37 0.44 -12.58
CA PHE A 266 4.08 0.15 -13.83
C PHE A 266 3.19 -0.48 -14.89
N ILE A 267 2.26 -1.36 -14.48
CA ILE A 267 1.23 -1.90 -15.38
C ILE A 267 0.32 -0.77 -15.88
N THR A 268 -0.15 0.10 -14.98
CA THR A 268 -0.94 1.30 -15.31
C THR A 268 -0.20 2.18 -16.32
N TYR A 269 1.08 2.46 -16.07
CA TYR A 269 1.93 3.24 -16.97
C TYR A 269 1.99 2.63 -18.37
N GLY A 270 2.24 1.31 -18.47
CA GLY A 270 2.27 0.59 -19.74
C GLY A 270 0.95 0.70 -20.51
N ILE A 271 -0.18 0.51 -19.83
CA ILE A 271 -1.52 0.58 -20.45
C ILE A 271 -1.84 2.01 -20.90
N PHE A 272 -1.55 3.02 -20.08
CA PHE A 272 -1.81 4.41 -20.45
C PHE A 272 -0.99 4.85 -21.65
N VAL A 273 0.26 4.41 -21.74
CA VAL A 273 1.07 4.63 -22.94
C VAL A 273 0.41 4.02 -24.17
N LEU A 274 -0.09 2.78 -24.08
CA LEU A 274 -0.74 2.11 -25.20
C LEU A 274 -1.98 2.88 -25.66
N VAL A 275 -2.80 3.34 -24.71
CA VAL A 275 -3.94 4.21 -25.00
C VAL A 275 -3.47 5.50 -25.69
N ALA A 276 -2.43 6.15 -25.17
CA ALA A 276 -1.88 7.37 -25.77
C ALA A 276 -1.40 7.14 -27.22
N LYS A 277 -0.72 6.02 -27.49
CA LYS A 277 -0.22 5.64 -28.82
C LYS A 277 -1.36 5.36 -29.80
N GLN A 278 -2.43 4.70 -29.34
CA GLN A 278 -3.56 4.32 -30.18
C GLN A 278 -4.43 5.52 -30.54
N VAL A 279 -4.66 6.40 -29.56
CA VAL A 279 -5.63 7.48 -29.68
C VAL A 279 -5.04 8.73 -30.32
N ARG A 280 -3.75 9.02 -30.08
CA ARG A 280 -2.99 10.17 -30.61
C ARG A 280 -3.66 11.54 -30.41
N SER A 281 -4.47 11.68 -29.37
CA SER A 281 -5.13 12.91 -28.97
C SER A 281 -5.17 12.97 -27.44
N VAL A 282 -4.68 14.06 -26.85
CA VAL A 282 -4.65 14.25 -25.39
C VAL A 282 -6.06 14.24 -24.82
N LYS A 283 -7.03 14.89 -25.47
CA LYS A 283 -8.43 14.93 -25.00
C LYS A 283 -9.03 13.52 -24.86
N LYS A 284 -8.93 12.71 -25.92
CA LYS A 284 -9.46 11.35 -25.92
C LYS A 284 -8.67 10.43 -24.99
N TYR A 285 -7.35 10.63 -24.88
CA TYR A 285 -6.50 9.92 -23.92
C TYR A 285 -6.95 10.16 -22.47
N VAL A 286 -7.13 11.44 -22.09
CA VAL A 286 -7.57 11.80 -20.73
C VAL A 286 -8.94 11.19 -20.45
N MET A 287 -9.89 11.29 -21.39
CA MET A 287 -11.23 10.72 -21.23
C MET A 287 -11.22 9.21 -21.02
N LEU A 288 -10.45 8.46 -21.82
CA LEU A 288 -10.39 7.00 -21.73
C LEU A 288 -9.67 6.52 -20.47
N THR A 289 -8.56 7.17 -20.12
CA THR A 289 -7.77 6.78 -18.93
C THR A 289 -8.44 7.17 -17.63
N SER A 290 -9.10 8.34 -17.55
CA SER A 290 -9.90 8.71 -16.37
C SER A 290 -11.13 7.81 -16.23
N GLY A 291 -11.79 7.46 -17.34
CA GLY A 291 -12.87 6.47 -17.34
C GLY A 291 -12.41 5.11 -16.84
N LEU A 292 -11.23 4.64 -17.29
CA LEU A 292 -10.64 3.39 -16.81
C LEU A 292 -10.36 3.44 -15.29
N ILE A 293 -9.77 4.53 -14.78
CA ILE A 293 -9.54 4.71 -13.34
C ILE A 293 -10.86 4.67 -12.58
N ALA A 294 -11.90 5.35 -13.07
CA ALA A 294 -13.21 5.41 -12.42
C ALA A 294 -13.89 4.03 -12.36
N VAL A 295 -13.91 3.31 -13.48
CA VAL A 295 -14.48 1.95 -13.56
C VAL A 295 -13.72 0.99 -12.65
N MET A 296 -12.39 1.05 -12.67
CA MET A 296 -11.55 0.20 -11.83
C MET A 296 -11.70 0.54 -10.34
N SER A 297 -11.81 1.82 -9.98
CA SER A 297 -12.07 2.22 -8.58
C SER A 297 -13.45 1.77 -8.12
N ALA A 298 -14.48 1.91 -8.96
CA ALA A 298 -15.84 1.48 -8.65
C ALA A 298 -15.92 -0.05 -8.47
N ALA A 299 -15.36 -0.82 -9.41
CA ALA A 299 -15.39 -2.27 -9.28
C ALA A 299 -14.49 -2.77 -8.12
N ALA A 300 -13.46 -2.03 -7.69
CA ALA A 300 -12.69 -2.37 -6.49
C ALA A 300 -13.52 -2.21 -5.21
N HIS A 301 -14.43 -1.24 -5.21
CA HIS A 301 -15.32 -1.00 -4.09
C HIS A 301 -16.44 -2.04 -4.00
N TYR A 302 -17.07 -2.37 -5.14
CA TYR A 302 -18.22 -3.29 -5.17
C TYR A 302 -17.83 -4.77 -5.29
N VAL A 303 -16.67 -5.08 -5.84
CA VAL A 303 -16.21 -6.45 -6.06
C VAL A 303 -14.80 -6.61 -5.47
N GLY A 304 -14.73 -6.65 -4.14
CA GLY A 304 -13.48 -6.81 -3.40
C GLY A 304 -12.69 -8.09 -3.74
N ALA A 305 -13.30 -9.06 -4.42
CA ALA A 305 -12.63 -10.24 -4.96
C ALA A 305 -11.84 -9.97 -6.26
N LEU A 306 -12.19 -8.92 -7.02
CA LEU A 306 -11.50 -8.53 -8.25
C LEU A 306 -10.40 -7.50 -8.00
N SER A 307 -10.26 -6.99 -6.77
CA SER A 307 -9.23 -6.02 -6.37
C SER A 307 -7.80 -6.38 -6.83
N PRO A 308 -7.37 -7.66 -6.97
CA PRO A 308 -6.00 -7.99 -7.38
C PRO A 308 -5.70 -7.59 -8.82
N TYR A 309 -6.74 -7.44 -9.64
CA TYR A 309 -6.63 -7.12 -11.06
C TYR A 309 -6.82 -5.63 -11.35
N MET A 310 -7.03 -4.80 -10.34
CA MET A 310 -7.44 -3.40 -10.51
C MET A 310 -6.24 -2.46 -10.42
N PHE A 311 -5.30 -2.65 -11.34
CA PHE A 311 -3.99 -2.01 -11.35
C PHE A 311 -4.03 -0.48 -11.32
N ALA A 312 -5.07 0.13 -11.91
CA ALA A 312 -5.26 1.58 -11.99
C ALA A 312 -6.29 2.13 -10.99
N ALA A 313 -6.81 1.30 -10.08
CA ALA A 313 -7.85 1.71 -9.15
C ALA A 313 -7.32 2.52 -7.96
N VAL A 314 -8.16 3.43 -7.45
CA VAL A 314 -8.07 3.97 -6.10
C VAL A 314 -8.93 3.07 -5.23
N THR A 315 -8.29 2.25 -4.39
CA THR A 315 -8.95 1.11 -3.72
C THR A 315 -9.02 1.31 -2.21
N SER A 316 -10.08 0.77 -1.58
CA SER A 316 -10.21 0.71 -0.12
C SER A 316 -9.12 -0.16 0.52
N VAL A 317 -8.93 -0.01 1.85
CA VAL A 317 -8.01 -0.82 2.66
C VAL A 317 -8.24 -2.32 2.43
N ASN A 318 -9.50 -2.76 2.51
CA ASN A 318 -9.87 -4.16 2.34
C ASN A 318 -9.49 -4.70 0.95
N GLY A 319 -9.67 -3.90 -0.10
CA GLY A 319 -9.22 -4.29 -1.44
C GLY A 319 -7.69 -4.42 -1.53
N GLN A 320 -6.94 -3.57 -0.84
CA GLN A 320 -5.47 -3.67 -0.81
C GLN A 320 -4.99 -4.90 -0.03
N LEU A 321 -5.64 -5.21 1.10
CA LEU A 321 -5.32 -6.37 1.92
C LEU A 321 -5.70 -7.67 1.21
N ASN A 322 -6.89 -7.76 0.61
CA ASN A 322 -7.31 -8.92 -0.19
C ASN A 322 -6.34 -9.26 -1.33
N ASN A 323 -5.63 -8.27 -1.88
CA ASN A 323 -4.61 -8.53 -2.92
C ASN A 323 -3.43 -9.34 -2.39
N LEU A 324 -3.13 -9.20 -1.10
CA LEU A 324 -2.03 -9.91 -0.46
C LEU A 324 -2.36 -11.38 -0.21
N ASP A 325 -3.63 -11.71 -0.08
CA ASP A 325 -4.08 -13.10 0.02
C ASP A 325 -3.78 -13.93 -1.23
N TYR A 326 -3.70 -13.31 -2.40
CA TYR A 326 -3.26 -14.00 -3.61
C TYR A 326 -1.74 -14.20 -3.67
N MET A 327 -0.99 -13.54 -2.78
CA MET A 327 0.46 -13.67 -2.65
C MET A 327 0.89 -14.62 -1.52
N ARG A 328 -0.07 -15.38 -0.95
CA ARG A 328 0.08 -16.40 0.13
C ARG A 328 1.21 -17.44 -0.04
N ALA A 329 1.91 -17.45 -1.17
CA ALA A 329 2.98 -18.41 -1.48
C ALA A 329 4.41 -17.85 -1.38
N PHE A 330 4.60 -16.53 -1.22
CA PHE A 330 5.93 -15.93 -1.30
C PHE A 330 6.48 -15.54 0.08
N ASP A 331 7.51 -16.25 0.54
CA ASP A 331 8.30 -15.82 1.70
C ASP A 331 9.05 -14.51 1.41
N CYS A 332 9.41 -13.74 2.44
CA CYS A 332 10.10 -12.44 2.28
C CYS A 332 11.44 -12.53 1.50
N SER A 333 12.09 -13.70 1.47
CA SER A 333 13.26 -13.97 0.62
C SER A 333 12.91 -14.12 -0.86
N GLU A 334 11.68 -14.54 -1.17
CA GLU A 334 11.14 -14.63 -2.52
C GLU A 334 10.53 -13.32 -3.01
N ALA A 335 10.31 -12.33 -2.14
CA ALA A 335 10.03 -10.96 -2.56
C ALA A 335 11.16 -10.38 -3.44
N VAL A 336 12.40 -10.82 -3.25
CA VAL A 336 13.54 -10.53 -4.15
C VAL A 336 13.36 -11.22 -5.50
N ALA A 337 12.88 -12.47 -5.53
CA ALA A 337 12.57 -13.18 -6.77
C ALA A 337 11.40 -12.53 -7.52
N VAL A 338 10.37 -12.06 -6.80
CA VAL A 338 9.28 -11.25 -7.35
C VAL A 338 9.80 -9.91 -7.85
N PHE A 339 10.75 -9.26 -7.14
CA PHE A 339 11.44 -8.03 -7.57
C PHE A 339 12.30 -8.23 -8.83
N ILE A 340 12.88 -9.43 -8.99
CA ILE A 340 13.58 -9.85 -10.21
C ILE A 340 12.57 -10.13 -11.33
N TYR A 341 11.41 -10.74 -11.02
CA TYR A 341 10.32 -11.01 -11.97
C TYR A 341 9.62 -9.75 -12.50
N LEU A 342 9.14 -8.84 -11.63
CA LEU A 342 9.86 -7.58 -11.51
C LEU A 342 10.35 -6.77 -12.71
N ALA A 343 11.64 -6.52 -12.53
CA ALA A 343 12.58 -6.06 -13.51
C ALA A 343 12.51 -6.89 -14.81
N ALA A 344 12.16 -8.19 -14.78
CA ALA A 344 12.01 -9.02 -15.98
C ALA A 344 10.74 -8.67 -16.80
N ILE A 345 9.60 -8.41 -16.17
CA ILE A 345 8.36 -7.98 -16.82
C ILE A 345 8.50 -6.53 -17.28
N LEU A 346 9.09 -5.67 -16.45
CA LEU A 346 9.44 -4.30 -16.83
C LEU A 346 10.43 -4.25 -17.99
N SER A 347 11.45 -5.12 -17.98
CA SER A 347 12.39 -5.24 -19.10
C SER A 347 11.75 -5.88 -20.32
N GLY A 348 10.81 -6.80 -20.18
CA GLY A 348 10.04 -7.40 -21.27
C GLY A 348 9.06 -6.41 -21.93
N LEU A 349 8.32 -5.65 -21.13
CA LEU A 349 7.41 -4.59 -21.59
C LEU A 349 8.18 -3.44 -22.24
N THR A 350 9.35 -3.08 -21.69
CA THR A 350 10.24 -2.11 -22.34
C THR A 350 10.87 -2.68 -23.61
N ALA A 351 11.32 -3.95 -23.63
CA ALA A 351 11.89 -4.64 -24.80
C ALA A 351 10.89 -4.79 -25.96
N TRP A 352 9.64 -5.17 -25.69
CA TRP A 352 8.58 -5.23 -26.70
C TRP A 352 8.23 -3.83 -27.23
N ARG A 353 8.25 -2.83 -26.35
CA ARG A 353 8.08 -1.44 -26.76
C ARG A 353 9.25 -0.97 -27.64
N TYR A 354 10.48 -1.44 -27.39
CA TYR A 354 11.63 -1.22 -28.26
C TYR A 354 11.48 -1.91 -29.62
N SER A 355 11.05 -3.19 -29.69
CA SER A 355 10.94 -3.90 -30.98
C SER A 355 10.01 -3.18 -31.97
N GLY A 356 8.88 -2.65 -31.50
CA GLY A 356 7.96 -1.85 -32.33
C GLY A 356 8.49 -0.48 -32.78
N TYR A 357 9.58 0.05 -32.18
CA TYR A 357 10.28 1.24 -32.68
C TYR A 357 11.31 0.91 -33.77
N TYR A 358 11.88 -0.29 -33.74
CA TYR A 358 12.96 -0.73 -34.66
C TYR A 358 12.44 -1.44 -35.92
N GLU A 359 11.25 -2.02 -35.92
CA GLU A 359 10.71 -2.77 -37.08
C GLU A 359 10.51 -1.94 -38.36
N LYS A 360 10.61 -0.62 -38.32
CA LYS A 360 10.48 0.23 -39.51
C LYS A 360 11.76 0.96 -39.92
N SER A 361 12.92 0.58 -39.37
CA SER A 361 14.22 1.09 -39.85
C SER A 361 14.88 0.21 -40.90
N PHE A 362 14.30 -0.93 -41.26
CA PHE A 362 14.90 -1.88 -42.22
C PHE A 362 14.22 -1.94 -43.60
N ASP A 363 13.07 -1.29 -43.80
CA ASP A 363 12.38 -1.24 -45.10
C ASP A 363 12.49 0.13 -45.80
N ARG A 364 13.68 0.74 -45.81
CA ARG A 364 13.97 1.87 -46.70
C ARG A 364 15.35 1.77 -47.33
#